data_AF-A0AAQ1YM14-F1
#
_entry.id   AF-A0AAQ1YM14-F1
#
_cell.length_a   1.000
_cell.length_b   1.000
_cell.length_c   1.000
_cell.angle_alpha   90.00
_cell.angle_beta   90.00
_cell.angle_gamma   90.00
#
_symmetry.space_group_name_H-M   'P 1'
#
loop_
_entity.id
_entity.type
_entity.pdbx_description
1 polymer ?
#
loop_
_entity_poly.entity_id
_entity_poly.type
_entity_poly.pdbx_seq_one_letter_code
_entity_poly.pdbx_strand_id
1 'polypeptide(L)' 'MKVKAAIGIKVPMEHQPYTYIEQIPVEVEPSIYYQRRINDGDLIVITDTRSRKEQEKDNG' A
#
# COMPACT_ATOMS: atom_id res chain seq x y z
N MET A 1 -0.13 -3.95 9.13
CA MET A 1 -0.34 -4.08 7.67
C MET A 1 0.55 -3.09 6.94
N LYS A 2 1.30 -3.54 5.94
CA LYS A 2 2.19 -2.68 5.15
C LYS A 2 1.47 -2.11 3.92
N VAL A 3 1.49 -0.80 3.74
CA VAL A 3 0.79 -0.10 2.65
C VAL A 3 1.62 1.02 2.05
N LYS A 4 1.31 1.42 0.81
CA LYS A 4 1.75 2.69 0.21
C LYS A 4 0.59 3.35 -0.52
N ALA A 5 0.65 4.66 -0.72
CA ALA A 5 -0.31 5.37 -1.54
C ALA A 5 -0.07 5.12 -3.04
N ALA A 6 -1.15 5.22 -3.82
CA ALA A 6 -1.06 5.29 -5.27
C ALA A 6 -0.26 6.53 -5.72
N ILE A 7 0.29 6.50 -6.94
CA ILE A 7 1.15 7.57 -7.45
C ILE A 7 0.34 8.88 -7.56
N GLY A 8 0.89 9.97 -7.03
CA GLY A 8 0.24 11.29 -7.04
C GLY A 8 -0.80 11.47 -5.93
N ILE A 9 -1.05 10.45 -5.11
CA ILE A 9 -1.98 10.50 -3.98
C ILE A 9 -1.20 10.64 -2.67
N LYS A 10 -1.76 11.42 -1.74
CA LYS A 10 -1.32 11.48 -0.34
C LYS A 10 -2.51 11.11 0.54
N VAL A 11 -2.33 10.15 1.43
CA VAL A 11 -3.39 9.67 2.33
C VAL A 11 -3.07 10.09 3.76
N PRO A 12 -3.92 10.88 4.44
CA PRO A 12 -3.69 11.23 5.85
C PRO A 12 -3.62 9.98 6.73
N MET A 13 -2.82 10.02 7.80
CA MET A 13 -2.85 9.00 8.83
C MET A 13 -4.09 9.18 9.72
N GLU A 14 -4.70 8.06 10.13
CA GLU A 14 -6.00 8.03 10.84
C GLU A 14 -6.06 8.92 12.09
N HIS A 15 -4.97 8.97 12.85
CA HIS A 15 -4.87 9.75 14.09
C HIS A 15 -3.94 10.96 13.97
N GLN A 16 -3.37 11.19 12.79
CA GLN A 16 -2.41 12.28 12.52
C GLN A 16 -2.71 12.88 11.15
N PRO A 17 -3.72 13.75 11.02
CA PRO A 17 -4.21 14.21 9.71
C PRO A 17 -3.21 15.06 8.93
N TYR A 18 -2.18 15.60 9.60
CA TYR A 18 -1.09 16.36 8.97
C TYR A 18 0.10 15.48 8.57
N THR A 19 0.06 14.19 8.90
CA THR A 19 1.05 13.19 8.49
C THR A 19 0.47 12.35 7.38
N TYR A 20 1.23 12.13 6.31
CA TYR A 20 0.73 11.48 5.11
C TYR A 20 1.48 10.19 4.79
N ILE A 21 0.71 9.20 4.33
CA ILE A 21 1.21 8.04 3.61
C ILE A 21 1.33 8.44 2.14
N GLU A 22 2.54 8.33 1.62
CA GLU A 22 2.88 8.59 0.23
C GLU A 22 3.35 7.26 -0.42
N GLN A 23 4.23 7.30 -1.40
CA GLN A 23 4.61 6.12 -2.18
C GLN A 23 5.64 5.23 -1.48
N ILE A 24 6.24 5.71 -0.39
CA ILE A 24 7.14 4.92 0.47
C ILE A 24 6.28 4.00 1.35
N PRO A 25 6.53 2.67 1.35
CA PRO A 25 5.77 1.74 2.18
C PRO A 25 5.91 2.03 3.67
N VAL A 26 4.80 1.99 4.38
CA VAL A 26 4.72 2.18 5.84
C VAL A 26 3.88 1.08 6.48
N GLU A 27 4.18 0.76 7.74
CA GLU A 27 3.40 -0.16 8.55
C GLU A 27 2.29 0.60 9.28
N VAL A 28 1.05 0.13 9.17
CA VAL A 28 -0.13 0.70 9.84
C VAL A 28 -0.99 -0.38 10.49
N GLU A 29 -1.77 0.00 11.49
CA GLU A 29 -2.78 -0.88 12.08
C GLU A 29 -3.91 -1.19 11.08
N PRO A 30 -4.46 -2.41 11.07
CA PRO A 30 -5.56 -2.78 10.17
C PRO A 30 -6.89 -2.20 10.67
N SER A 31 -7.14 -0.93 10.38
CA SER A 31 -8.37 -0.23 10.74
C SER A 31 -9.36 -0.10 9.57
N ILE A 32 -10.62 0.21 9.89
CA ILE A 32 -11.67 0.48 8.89
C ILE A 32 -11.30 1.68 8.01
N TYR A 33 -10.62 2.69 8.56
CA TYR A 33 -10.16 3.84 7.79
C TYR A 33 -9.24 3.40 6.64
N TYR A 34 -8.18 2.64 6.94
CA TYR A 34 -7.24 2.20 5.90
C TYR A 34 -7.87 1.19 4.93
N GLN A 35 -8.77 0.32 5.40
CA GLN A 35 -9.51 -0.59 4.51
C GLN A 35 -10.35 0.15 3.47
N ARG A 36 -11.02 1.25 3.85
CA ARG A 36 -11.76 2.10 2.91
C ARG A 36 -10.83 2.72 1.87
N ARG A 37 -9.71 3.28 2.30
CA ARG A 37 -8.71 3.85 1.38
C ARG A 37 -8.12 2.79 0.44
N ILE A 38 -8.01 1.54 0.87
CA ILE A 38 -7.63 0.42 0.00
C ILE A 38 -8.73 0.14 -1.03
N ASN A 39 -10.00 0.07 -0.59
CA ASN A 39 -11.14 -0.18 -1.48
C ASN A 39 -11.35 0.94 -2.52
N ASP A 40 -11.04 2.18 -2.15
CA ASP A 40 -11.09 3.35 -3.04
C ASP A 40 -9.90 3.38 -4.03
N GLY A 41 -8.89 2.52 -3.83
CA GLY A 41 -7.67 2.48 -4.64
C GLY A 41 -6.61 3.52 -4.25
N ASP A 42 -6.82 4.27 -3.17
CA ASP A 42 -5.88 5.26 -2.67
C ASP A 42 -4.66 4.62 -2.00
N LEU A 43 -4.85 3.47 -1.33
CA LEU A 43 -3.79 2.69 -0.71
C LEU A 43 -3.65 1.31 -1.37
N ILE A 44 -2.40 0.85 -1.48
CA ILE A 44 -2.02 -0.44 -2.03
C ILE A 44 -1.33 -1.23 -0.92
N VAL A 45 -1.85 -2.42 -0.61
CA VAL A 45 -1.21 -3.34 0.35
C VAL A 45 0.07 -3.89 -0.27
N ILE A 46 1.17 -3.78 0.47
CA ILE A 46 2.44 -4.40 0.13
C ILE A 46 2.50 -5.76 0.81
N THR A 47 2.18 -6.80 0.06
CA THR A 47 2.58 -8.15 0.44
C THR A 47 4.05 -8.30 0.07
N ASP A 48 4.93 -8.65 1.01
CA ASP A 48 6.31 -9.03 0.71
C ASP A 48 6.31 -10.41 0.01
N THR A 49 5.70 -10.48 -1.17
CA THR A 49 5.87 -11.58 -2.10
C THR A 49 7.09 -11.25 -2.93
N ARG A 50 8.25 -11.78 -2.53
CA ARG A 50 9.19 -12.22 -3.56
C ARG A 50 8.41 -13.15 -4.50
N SER A 51 8.54 -12.92 -5.81
CA SER A 51 8.05 -13.79 -6.90
C SER A 51 6.58 -13.68 -7.32
N ARG A 52 6.31 -12.77 -8.27
CA ARG A 52 5.47 -13.06 -9.45
C ARG A 52 5.82 -12.15 -10.65
N LYS A 53 7.11 -12.02 -10.97
CA LYS A 53 7.57 -11.48 -12.27
C LYS A 53 8.82 -12.18 -12.83
N GLU A 54 9.30 -13.25 -12.21
CA GLU A 54 10.48 -14.02 -12.65
C GLU A 54 10.16 -15.49 -13.05
N GLN A 55 8.90 -15.94 -13.00
CA GLN A 55 8.53 -17.32 -13.38
C GLN A 55 8.01 -17.49 -14.82
N GLU A 56 8.17 -16.48 -15.69
CA GLU A 56 7.79 -16.57 -17.12
C GLU A 56 8.99 -16.48 -18.09
N LYS A 57 10.23 -16.59 -17.58
CA LYS A 57 11.43 -16.65 -18.43
C LYS A 57 12.44 -17.71 -17.95
N ASP A 58 11.99 -18.93 -17.72
CA ASP A 58 12.87 -20.11 -17.64
C ASP A 58 12.10 -21.39 -18.01
N ASN A 59 11.45 -21.36 -19.18
CA ASN A 59 11.02 -22.55 -19.91
C ASN A 59 11.08 -22.19 -21.41
N GLY A 60 12.31 -22.17 -21.93
CA GLY A 60 12.62 -21.95 -23.34
C GLY A 60 14.01 -22.45 -23.64
#